data_AF-A0A5S3YMF4-F1
#
_entry.id   AF-A0A5S3YMF4-F1
#
_cell.length_a   1.000
_cell.length_b   1.000
_cell.length_c   1.000
_cell.angle_alpha   90.00
_cell.angle_beta   90.00
_cell.angle_gamma   90.00
#
_symmetry.space_group_name_H-M   'P 1'
#
loop_
_entity.id
_entity.type
_entity.pdbx_description
1 polymer ?
#
loop_
_entity_poly.entity_id
_entity_poly.type
_entity_poly.pdbx_seq_one_letter_code
_entity_poly.pdbx_strand_id
1 'polypeptide(L)'
;KIVADIADAREHGDLKENAEYHAAREQQGFCEGRIQEIEAKLSTSQIIDVTKLANNGKVIFGTTVTIVNVDTDEEVKYRIVGDDEADIKSNLISVNSPIARGLIGKE
;
A
#
# COMPACT_ATOMS: atom_id res chain seq x y z
N LYS A 1 2.42 -22.71 4.66
CA LYS A 1 3.81 -22.95 4.17
C LYS A 1 4.78 -22.79 5.33
N ILE A 2 4.99 -21.58 5.85
CA ILE A 2 5.86 -21.31 7.02
C ILE A 2 5.59 -22.24 8.24
N VAL A 3 4.33 -22.46 8.62
CA VAL A 3 4.00 -23.37 9.74
C VAL A 3 4.35 -24.84 9.46
N ALA A 4 4.25 -25.27 8.20
CA ALA A 4 4.63 -26.62 7.77
C ALA A 4 6.16 -26.74 7.72
N ASP A 5 6.85 -25.74 7.17
CA ASP A 5 8.32 -25.70 7.10
C ASP A 5 8.94 -25.71 8.53
N ILE A 6 8.31 -25.02 9.50
CA ILE A 6 8.69 -25.07 10.93
C ILE A 6 8.42 -26.45 11.55
N ALA A 7 7.34 -27.11 11.16
CA ALA A 7 6.98 -28.43 11.68
C ALA A 7 7.94 -29.52 11.16
N ASP A 8 8.25 -29.48 9.86
CA ASP A 8 9.20 -30.39 9.21
C ASP A 8 10.61 -30.21 9.80
N ALA A 9 11.08 -28.97 9.93
CA ALA A 9 12.38 -28.69 10.54
C ALA A 9 12.49 -29.11 12.03
N ARG A 10 11.36 -29.17 12.76
CA ARG A 10 11.29 -29.68 14.15
C ARG A 10 11.41 -31.19 14.25
N GLU A 11 11.02 -31.93 13.21
CA GLU A 11 11.08 -33.39 13.18
C GLU A 11 12.52 -33.91 13.03
N HIS A 12 13.42 -33.09 12.48
CA HIS A 12 14.84 -33.40 12.29
C HIS A 12 15.72 -33.29 13.56
N GLY A 13 15.13 -32.99 14.73
CA GLY A 13 15.72 -33.27 16.05
C GLY A 13 16.84 -32.35 16.55
N ASP A 14 17.72 -31.82 15.69
CA ASP A 14 18.78 -30.89 16.08
C ASP A 14 18.46 -29.44 15.70
N LEU A 15 17.64 -28.80 16.54
CA LEU A 15 17.13 -27.45 16.34
C LEU A 15 18.18 -26.34 16.52
N LYS A 16 19.36 -26.67 17.06
CA LYS A 16 20.38 -25.67 17.45
C LYS A 16 21.30 -25.28 16.29
N GLU A 17 21.43 -26.14 15.28
CA GLU A 17 22.18 -25.88 14.04
C GLU A 17 21.29 -25.83 12.79
N ASN A 18 19.98 -26.05 12.93
CA ASN A 18 19.05 -26.09 11.81
C ASN A 18 18.77 -24.67 11.27
N ALA A 19 19.53 -24.28 10.24
CA ALA A 19 19.38 -23.01 9.54
C ALA A 19 17.98 -22.81 8.94
N GLU A 20 17.31 -23.87 8.51
CA GLU A 20 15.95 -23.82 7.94
C GLU A 20 14.91 -23.49 9.01
N TYR A 21 15.07 -24.04 10.21
CA TYR A 21 14.24 -23.68 11.37
C TYR A 21 14.36 -22.20 11.73
N HIS A 22 15.58 -21.67 11.76
CA HIS A 22 15.83 -20.26 12.05
C HIS A 22 15.26 -19.34 10.97
N ALA A 23 15.46 -19.67 9.69
CA ALA A 23 14.90 -18.91 8.56
C ALA A 23 13.37 -18.91 8.58
N ALA A 24 12.75 -20.05 8.87
CA ALA A 24 11.29 -20.15 8.94
C ALA A 24 10.71 -19.37 10.13
N ARG A 25 11.40 -19.36 11.29
CA ARG A 25 11.02 -18.53 12.45
C ARG A 25 11.19 -17.04 12.20
N GLU A 26 12.24 -16.63 11.49
CA GLU A 26 12.44 -15.23 11.08
C GLU A 26 11.34 -14.78 10.11
N GLN A 27 11.02 -15.60 9.10
CA GLN A 27 9.90 -15.34 8.20
C GLN A 27 8.56 -15.26 8.94
N GLN A 28 8.33 -16.13 9.93
CA GLN A 28 7.15 -16.06 10.78
C GLN A 28 7.09 -14.71 11.52
N GLY A 29 8.19 -14.29 12.15
CA GLY A 29 8.27 -13.02 12.86
C GLY A 29 8.01 -11.81 11.93
N PHE A 30 8.55 -11.84 10.71
CA PHE A 30 8.27 -10.82 9.71
C PHE A 30 6.78 -10.79 9.32
N CYS A 31 6.17 -11.95 9.09
CA CYS A 31 4.74 -12.06 8.80
C CYS A 31 3.88 -11.55 9.97
N GLU A 32 4.18 -11.92 11.21
CA GLU A 32 3.47 -11.44 12.41
C GLU A 32 3.60 -9.92 12.56
N GLY A 33 4.79 -9.36 12.33
CA GLY A 33 5.00 -7.91 12.32
C GLY A 33 4.16 -7.21 11.25
N ARG A 34 4.09 -7.77 10.04
CA ARG A 34 3.23 -7.24 8.97
C ARG A 34 1.74 -7.31 9.30
N ILE A 35 1.30 -8.38 9.96
CA ILE A 35 -0.09 -8.52 10.42
C ILE A 35 -0.41 -7.39 11.40
N GLN A 36 0.43 -7.20 12.41
CA GLN A 36 0.24 -6.14 13.41
C GLN A 36 0.20 -4.74 12.79
N GLU A 37 1.08 -4.47 11.82
CA GLU A 37 1.07 -3.20 11.09
C GLU A 37 -0.26 -2.97 10.35
N ILE A 38 -0.74 -3.98 9.63
CA ILE A 38 -2.00 -3.91 8.87
C ILE A 38 -3.19 -3.74 9.83
N GLU A 39 -3.23 -4.51 10.92
CA GLU A 39 -4.28 -4.41 11.95
C GLU A 39 -4.31 -3.02 12.59
N ALA A 40 -3.14 -2.46 12.92
CA ALA A 40 -3.04 -1.11 13.46
C ALA A 40 -3.58 -0.06 12.47
N LYS A 41 -3.16 -0.13 11.20
CA LYS A 41 -3.64 0.78 10.14
C LYS A 41 -5.15 0.69 9.95
N LEU A 42 -5.70 -0.52 9.87
CA LEU A 42 -7.14 -0.75 9.73
C LEU A 42 -7.91 -0.20 10.93
N SER A 43 -7.40 -0.39 12.16
CA SER A 43 -8.07 0.05 13.38
C SER A 43 -8.28 1.56 13.46
N THR A 44 -7.39 2.35 12.82
CA THR A 44 -7.46 3.81 12.78
C THR A 44 -7.93 4.37 11.44
N SER A 45 -8.25 3.51 10.48
CA SER A 45 -8.60 3.93 9.13
C SER A 45 -9.94 4.65 9.09
N GLN A 46 -10.05 5.64 8.20
CA GLN A 46 -11.31 6.34 7.92
C GLN A 46 -11.67 6.16 6.46
N ILE A 47 -12.86 5.60 6.22
CA ILE A 47 -13.38 5.42 4.86
C ILE A 47 -14.02 6.74 4.41
N ILE A 48 -13.47 7.32 3.34
CA ILE A 48 -14.00 8.54 2.72
C ILE A 48 -14.92 8.15 1.57
N ASP A 49 -16.21 8.44 1.73
CA ASP A 49 -17.20 8.25 0.66
C ASP A 49 -17.16 9.43 -0.32
N VAL A 50 -16.45 9.22 -1.43
CA VAL A 50 -16.24 10.22 -2.48
C VAL A 50 -17.54 10.64 -3.17
N THR A 51 -18.61 9.83 -3.11
CA THR A 51 -19.90 10.16 -3.74
C THR A 51 -20.67 11.25 -2.99
N LYS A 52 -20.33 11.48 -1.72
CA LYS A 52 -20.92 12.51 -0.86
C LYS A 52 -20.16 13.83 -0.92
N LEU A 53 -19.00 13.87 -1.57
CA LEU A 53 -18.19 15.07 -1.71
C LEU A 53 -18.75 15.95 -2.82
N ALA A 54 -18.83 17.26 -2.56
CA ALA A 54 -19.30 18.22 -3.55
C ALA A 54 -18.33 18.27 -4.75
N ASN A 55 -18.80 17.91 -5.93
CA ASN A 55 -18.03 17.95 -7.16
C ASN A 55 -18.00 19.37 -7.73
N ASN A 56 -17.17 20.21 -7.13
CA ASN A 56 -17.05 21.62 -7.50
C ASN A 56 -15.94 21.86 -8.55
N GLY A 57 -15.53 20.82 -9.29
CA GLY A 57 -14.37 20.87 -10.19
C GLY A 57 -13.01 20.85 -9.48
N LYS A 58 -12.99 20.95 -8.14
CA LYS A 58 -11.74 20.91 -7.36
C LYS A 58 -11.17 19.51 -7.26
N VAL A 59 -9.84 19.42 -7.39
CA VAL A 59 -9.09 18.20 -7.15
C VAL A 59 -9.02 17.93 -5.64
N ILE A 60 -9.63 16.83 -5.21
CA ILE A 60 -9.71 16.39 -3.82
C ILE A 60 -9.37 14.90 -3.72
N PHE A 61 -9.41 14.33 -2.51
CA PHE A 61 -9.24 12.90 -2.29
C PHE A 61 -10.25 12.10 -3.13
N GLY A 62 -9.77 11.06 -3.83
CA GLY A 62 -10.59 10.19 -4.68
C GLY A 62 -10.87 10.71 -6.09
N THR A 63 -10.47 11.95 -6.41
CA THR A 63 -10.58 12.52 -7.76
C THR A 63 -9.63 11.81 -8.73
N THR A 64 -10.11 11.56 -9.95
CA THR A 64 -9.27 11.19 -11.08
C THR A 64 -8.94 12.44 -11.89
N VAL A 65 -7.65 12.71 -12.10
CA VAL A 65 -7.15 13.84 -12.87
C VAL A 65 -6.45 13.35 -14.13
N THR A 66 -6.55 14.10 -15.22
CA THR A 66 -5.75 13.90 -16.44
C THR A 66 -4.66 14.96 -16.46
N ILE A 67 -3.41 14.54 -16.59
CA ILE A 67 -2.24 15.41 -16.72
C ILE A 67 -1.74 15.28 -18.15
N VAL A 68 -1.51 16.41 -18.80
CA VAL A 68 -0.94 16.47 -20.15
C VAL A 68 0.50 16.96 -20.05
N ASN A 69 1.42 16.25 -20.69
CA ASN A 69 2.78 16.75 -20.87
C ASN A 69 2.78 17.77 -22.02
N VAL A 70 3.10 19.03 -21.72
CA VAL A 70 3.06 20.13 -22.70
C VAL A 70 4.11 20.01 -23.81
N ASP A 71 5.18 19.24 -23.59
CA ASP A 71 6.25 19.06 -24.57
C ASP A 71 5.96 17.89 -25.53
N THR A 72 5.27 16.85 -25.05
CA THR A 72 5.01 15.61 -25.81
C THR A 72 3.54 15.39 -26.18
N ASP A 73 2.63 16.18 -25.63
CA ASP A 73 1.17 16.05 -25.73
C ASP A 73 0.63 14.72 -25.16
N GLU A 74 1.45 13.99 -24.40
CA GLU A 74 1.06 12.73 -23.78
C GLU A 74 0.13 12.96 -22.59
N GLU A 75 -1.01 12.28 -22.58
CA GLU A 75 -1.95 12.30 -21.47
C GLU A 75 -1.75 11.11 -20.53
N VAL A 76 -1.72 11.37 -19.23
CA VAL A 76 -1.73 10.35 -18.19
C VAL A 76 -2.82 10.65 -17.19
N LYS A 77 -3.63 9.63 -16.86
CA LYS A 77 -4.71 9.73 -15.87
C LYS A 77 -4.25 9.15 -14.55
N TYR A 78 -4.41 9.90 -13.47
CA TYR A 78 -4.09 9.44 -12.12
C TYR A 78 -5.30 9.58 -11.20
N ARG A 79 -5.47 8.63 -10.28
CA ARG A 79 -6.42 8.73 -9.16
C ARG A 79 -5.64 9.11 -7.89
N ILE A 80 -6.13 10.10 -7.16
CA ILE A 80 -5.58 10.47 -5.86
C ILE A 80 -6.19 9.56 -4.78
N VAL A 81 -5.35 8.80 -4.09
CA VAL A 81 -5.72 7.80 -3.06
C VAL A 81 -4.90 7.97 -1.78
N GLY A 82 -5.15 7.14 -0.77
CA GLY A 82 -4.34 7.09 0.45
C GLY A 82 -2.96 6.48 0.22
N ASP A 83 -2.05 6.64 1.19
CA ASP A 83 -0.70 6.06 1.11
C ASP A 83 -0.72 4.53 0.97
N ASP A 84 -1.61 3.86 1.70
CA ASP A 84 -1.71 2.40 1.70
C ASP A 84 -2.29 1.82 0.39
N GLU A 85 -2.98 2.65 -0.41
CA GLU A 85 -3.58 2.27 -1.70
C GLU A 85 -2.74 2.70 -2.90
N ALA A 86 -1.66 3.46 -2.66
CA ALA A 86 -0.87 4.04 -3.73
C ALA A 86 -0.11 2.97 -4.52
N ASP A 87 -0.31 2.97 -5.83
CA ASP A 87 0.39 2.11 -6.78
C ASP A 87 0.51 2.85 -8.12
N ILE A 88 1.73 3.32 -8.40
CA ILE A 88 2.03 4.08 -9.61
C ILE A 88 1.78 3.26 -10.88
N LYS A 89 1.98 1.93 -10.84
CA LYS A 89 1.75 1.05 -12.00
C LYS A 89 0.28 0.95 -12.36
N SER A 90 -0.58 1.12 -11.36
CA SER A 90 -2.03 1.17 -11.49
C SER A 90 -2.56 2.61 -11.64
N ASN A 91 -1.68 3.59 -11.82
CA ASN A 91 -2.00 5.03 -11.86
C ASN A 91 -2.73 5.54 -10.60
N LEU A 92 -2.42 4.96 -9.44
CA LEU A 92 -2.91 5.39 -8.14
C LEU A 92 -1.80 6.16 -7.44
N ILE A 93 -1.99 7.45 -7.18
CA ILE A 93 -1.01 8.31 -6.52
C ILE A 93 -1.47 8.66 -5.11
N SER A 94 -0.56 8.58 -4.15
CA SER A 94 -0.83 9.04 -2.79
C SER A 94 -1.11 10.54 -2.77
N VAL A 95 -2.09 10.95 -1.94
CA VAL A 95 -2.35 12.36 -1.59
C VAL A 95 -1.14 13.09 -1.02
N ASN A 96 -0.17 12.37 -0.42
CA ASN A 96 1.07 12.92 0.12
C ASN A 96 2.18 13.08 -0.93
N SER A 97 2.00 12.53 -2.14
CA SER A 97 2.96 12.68 -3.22
C SER A 97 3.13 14.15 -3.64
N PRO A 98 4.32 14.58 -4.11
CA PRO A 98 4.53 15.95 -4.57
C PRO A 98 3.57 16.38 -5.69
N ILE A 99 3.27 15.46 -6.62
CA ILE A 99 2.34 15.69 -7.73
C ILE A 99 0.92 15.92 -7.19
N ALA A 100 0.42 15.02 -6.33
CA ALA A 100 -0.90 15.19 -5.75
C ALA A 100 -1.00 16.49 -4.95
N ARG A 101 0.00 16.82 -4.10
CA ARG A 101 0.02 18.07 -3.32
C ARG A 101 -0.01 19.33 -4.19
N GLY A 102 0.62 19.31 -5.37
CA GLY A 102 0.56 20.42 -6.33
C GLY A 102 -0.81 20.59 -6.99
N LEU A 103 -1.58 19.50 -7.09
CA LEU A 103 -2.88 19.46 -7.74
C LEU A 103 -4.05 19.67 -6.75
N ILE A 104 -3.91 19.25 -5.50
CA ILE A 104 -4.97 19.37 -4.49
C ILE A 104 -5.46 20.82 -4.39
N GLY A 105 -6.78 21.00 -4.50
CA GLY A 105 -7.47 22.29 -4.44
C GLY A 105 -7.42 23.12 -5.73
N LYS A 106 -6.74 22.64 -6.79
CA LYS A 106 -6.82 23.21 -8.15
C LYS A 106 -8.10 22.79 -8.84
N GLU A 107 -8.43 23.48 -9.93
CA GLU A 107 -9.60 23.27 -10.80
C GLU A 107 -9.13 22.99 -12.23
#